data_AF-A0A2D9Y346-F1
#
_entry.id   AF-A0A2D9Y346-F1
#
_cell.length_a   1.000
_cell.length_b   1.000
_cell.length_c   1.000
_cell.angle_alpha   90.00
_cell.angle_beta   90.00
_cell.angle_gamma   90.00
#
_symmetry.space_group_name_H-M   'P 1'
#
loop_
_entity.id
_entity.type
_entity.pdbx_description
1 polymer ?
#
loop_
_entity_poly.entity_id
_entity_poly.type
_entity_poly.pdbx_seq_one_letter_code
_entity_poly.pdbx_strand_id
1 'polypeptide(L)'
;MKYVIRILFVLILVLIGIGYYFKNNNDHIVGDRWVGIGILLTAFVLMPIFIIYRWKGKKVNDYMLNKENLKKMMDYDKENESSKP
;
A
#
# COMPACT_ATOMS: atom_id res chain seq x y z
N MET A 1 -8.68 13.18 -0.65
CA MET A 1 -7.66 12.18 -0.26
C MET A 1 -7.71 10.85 -1.02
N LYS A 2 -8.88 10.32 -1.43
CA LYS A 2 -9.00 9.00 -2.12
C LYS A 2 -8.26 8.89 -3.47
N TYR A 3 -7.95 10.02 -4.11
CA TYR A 3 -7.39 10.07 -5.46
C TYR A 3 -5.87 10.23 -5.52
N VAL A 4 -5.21 10.58 -4.40
CA VAL A 4 -3.76 10.87 -4.38
C VAL A 4 -2.95 9.63 -4.79
N ILE A 5 -3.27 8.48 -4.20
CA ILE A 5 -2.64 7.20 -4.55
C ILE A 5 -2.95 6.79 -6.00
N ARG A 6 -4.18 7.05 -6.49
CA ARG A 6 -4.57 6.73 -7.87
C ARG A 6 -3.81 7.57 -8.89
N ILE A 7 -3.67 8.86 -8.63
CA ILE A 7 -2.89 9.79 -9.46
C ILE A 7 -1.41 9.39 -9.47
N LEU A 8 -0.85 9.03 -8.30
CA LEU A 8 0.54 8.58 -8.21
C LEU A 8 0.78 7.29 -9.00
N PHE A 9 -0.16 6.34 -8.94
CA PHE A 9 -0.09 5.10 -9.69
C PHE A 9 -0.14 5.33 -11.22
N VAL A 10 -1.03 6.21 -11.68
CA VAL A 10 -1.11 6.59 -13.10
C VAL A 10 0.17 7.28 -13.56
N LEU A 11 0.74 8.16 -12.72
CA LEU A 11 2.01 8.84 -13.01
C LEU A 11 3.16 7.84 -13.26
N ILE A 12 3.23 6.77 -12.48
CA ILE A 12 4.25 5.72 -12.63
C ILE A 12 4.04 4.90 -13.90
N LEU A 13 2.79 4.57 -14.26
CA LEU A 13 2.51 3.92 -15.54
C LEU A 13 2.94 4.78 -16.72
N VAL A 14 2.74 6.10 -16.64
CA VAL A 14 3.22 7.05 -17.66
C VAL A 14 4.75 7.08 -17.70
N LEU A 15 5.44 7.10 -16.55
CA LEU A 15 6.91 7.05 -16.49
C LEU A 15 7.49 5.79 -17.14
N ILE A 16 6.88 4.62 -16.85
CA ILE A 16 7.28 3.34 -17.45
C ILE A 16 7.02 3.35 -18.96
N GLY A 17 5.89 3.92 -19.39
CA GLY A 17 5.57 4.11 -20.81
C GLY A 17 6.59 4.98 -21.55
N ILE A 18 7.03 6.08 -20.93
CA ILE A 18 8.10 6.94 -21.48
C ILE A 18 9.43 6.20 -21.54
N GLY A 19 9.79 5.43 -20.51
CA GLY A 19 10.99 4.60 -20.51
C GLY A 19 10.99 3.57 -21.66
N TYR A 20 9.83 2.96 -21.93
CA TYR A 20 9.65 2.07 -23.08
C TYR A 20 9.71 2.79 -24.43
N TYR A 21 9.19 4.02 -24.51
CA TYR A 21 9.31 4.83 -25.73
C TYR A 21 10.77 5.18 -26.04
N PHE A 22 11.56 5.54 -25.04
CA PHE A 22 13.00 5.78 -25.21
C PHE A 22 13.76 4.51 -25.61
N LYS A 23 13.38 3.36 -25.03
CA LYS A 23 13.91 2.06 -25.45
C LYS A 23 13.66 1.76 -26.93
N ASN A 24 12.56 2.28 -27.51
CA ASN A 24 12.23 2.10 -28.92
C ASN A 24 13.02 3.02 -29.87
N ASN A 25 13.62 4.11 -29.37
CA ASN A 25 14.40 5.06 -30.17
C ASN A 25 15.90 4.70 -30.28
N ASN A 26 16.24 3.41 -30.19
CA ASN A 26 17.60 2.84 -30.27
C ASN A 26 18.56 3.15 -29.11
N ASP A 27 18.09 3.77 -28.03
CA ASP A 27 18.90 4.06 -26.85
C ASP A 27 18.52 3.13 -25.68
N HIS A 28 18.67 1.82 -25.91
CA HIS A 28 18.26 0.76 -24.98
C HIS A 28 18.90 0.90 -23.59
N ILE A 29 20.15 1.35 -23.53
CA ILE A 29 20.90 1.53 -22.28
C ILE A 29 20.28 2.64 -21.43
N VAL A 30 19.91 3.75 -22.07
CA VAL A 30 19.26 4.87 -21.39
C VAL A 30 17.83 4.49 -21.00
N GLY A 31 17.09 3.83 -21.89
CA GLY A 31 15.73 3.35 -21.63
C GLY A 31 15.65 2.40 -20.43
N ASP A 32 16.49 1.36 -20.39
CA ASP A 32 16.49 0.38 -19.30
C ASP A 32 16.92 1.00 -17.96
N ARG A 33 17.84 1.98 -17.97
CA ARG A 33 18.23 2.74 -16.77
C ARG A 33 17.06 3.55 -16.21
N TRP A 34 16.31 4.24 -17.08
CA TRP A 34 15.13 5.01 -16.66
C TRP A 34 13.99 4.13 -16.15
N VAL A 35 13.76 2.98 -16.78
CA VAL A 35 12.78 2.00 -16.32
C VAL A 35 13.19 1.43 -14.95
N GLY A 36 14.46 1.06 -14.78
CA GLY A 36 14.99 0.57 -13.51
C GLY A 36 14.87 1.58 -12.37
N ILE A 37 15.23 2.84 -12.63
CA ILE A 37 15.09 3.93 -11.65
C ILE A 37 13.60 4.18 -11.33
N GLY A 38 12.72 4.14 -12.33
CA GLY A 38 11.27 4.29 -12.14
C GLY A 38 10.67 3.19 -11.27
N ILE A 39 11.10 1.94 -11.47
CA ILE A 39 10.68 0.79 -10.65
C ILE A 39 11.23 0.93 -9.22
N LEU A 40 12.49 1.34 -9.07
CA LEU A 40 13.12 1.51 -7.76
C LEU A 40 12.46 2.63 -6.96
N LEU A 41 12.16 3.78 -7.59
CA LEU A 41 11.38 4.87 -6.99
C LEU A 41 9.97 4.39 -6.60
N THR A 42 9.33 3.57 -7.42
CA THR A 42 8.02 3.00 -7.09
C THR A 42 8.10 2.09 -5.86
N ALA A 43 9.09 1.21 -5.80
CA ALA A 43 9.28 0.31 -4.67
C ALA A 43 9.61 1.07 -3.38
N PHE A 44 10.51 2.06 -3.43
CA PHE A 44 10.97 2.78 -2.24
C PHE A 44 10.10 3.95 -1.82
N VAL A 45 9.38 4.60 -2.73
CA VAL A 45 8.59 5.79 -2.43
C VAL A 45 7.10 5.48 -2.45
N LEU A 46 6.60 4.85 -3.52
CA LEU A 46 5.17 4.56 -3.63
C LEU A 46 4.74 3.52 -2.59
N MET A 47 5.52 2.48 -2.33
CA MET A 47 5.17 1.45 -1.34
C MET A 47 4.96 2.01 0.09
N PRO A 48 5.92 2.73 0.70
CA PRO A 48 5.70 3.25 2.06
C PRO A 48 4.59 4.31 2.11
N ILE A 49 4.49 5.18 1.11
CA ILE A 49 3.40 6.17 1.01
C ILE A 49 2.04 5.47 0.92
N PHE A 50 1.95 4.38 0.15
CA PHE A 50 0.73 3.59 0.04
C PHE A 50 0.32 2.99 1.38
N ILE A 51 1.27 2.42 2.13
CA ILE A 51 1.00 1.83 3.45
C ILE A 51 0.51 2.90 4.44
N ILE A 52 1.21 4.04 4.55
CA ILE A 52 0.82 5.13 5.45
C ILE A 52 -0.58 5.65 5.09
N TYR A 53 -0.83 5.87 3.80
CA TYR A 53 -2.12 6.32 3.31
C TYR A 53 -3.25 5.33 3.65
N ARG A 54 -3.01 4.03 3.46
CA ARG A 54 -3.95 2.95 3.78
C ARG A 54 -4.20 2.81 5.28
N TRP A 55 -3.17 3.03 6.09
CA TRP A 55 -3.24 2.92 7.55
C TRP A 55 -3.81 4.16 8.25
N LYS A 56 -3.94 5.30 7.58
CA LYS A 56 -4.40 6.59 8.15
C LYS A 56 -5.81 6.57 8.76
N GLY A 57 -6.59 5.50 8.57
CA GLY A 57 -7.96 5.36 9.11
C GLY A 57 -8.17 4.16 10.04
N LYS A 58 -7.16 3.30 10.23
CA LYS A 58 -7.26 2.15 11.13
C LYS A 58 -6.32 2.38 12.31
N LYS A 59 -6.86 2.50 13.52
CA LYS A 59 -6.05 2.46 14.74
C LYS A 59 -5.36 1.12 14.78
N VAL A 60 -4.05 1.07 14.49
CA VAL A 60 -3.23 -0.15 14.56
C VAL A 60 -3.43 -0.84 15.93
N ASN A 61 -3.60 -0.02 16.97
CA ASN A 61 -3.88 -0.44 18.35
C ASN A 61 -5.16 -1.27 18.52
N ASP A 62 -6.20 -1.07 17.71
CA ASP A 62 -7.44 -1.88 17.80
C ASP A 62 -7.22 -3.30 17.26
N TYR A 63 -6.15 -3.51 16.47
CA TYR A 63 -5.77 -4.81 15.92
C TYR A 63 -4.59 -5.46 16.67
N MET A 64 -4.03 -4.78 17.66
CA MET A 64 -3.01 -5.36 18.54
C MET A 64 -3.68 -6.18 19.64
N LEU A 65 -3.12 -7.36 19.91
CA LEU A 65 -3.45 -8.22 21.06
C LEU A 65 -2.97 -7.57 22.36
N ASN A 66 -3.60 -6.45 22.72
CA ASN A 66 -3.42 -5.84 24.02
C ASN A 66 -4.37 -6.48 25.03
N LYS A 67 -4.01 -6.47 26.32
CA LYS A 67 -4.81 -7.09 27.39
C LYS A 67 -6.27 -6.64 27.37
N GLU A 68 -6.51 -5.37 27.03
CA GLU A 68 -7.87 -4.81 26.92
C GLU A 68 -8.68 -5.39 25.75
N ASN A 69 -8.07 -5.55 24.57
CA ASN A 69 -8.74 -6.13 23.40
C ASN A 69 -8.97 -7.64 23.58
N LEU A 70 -8.01 -8.34 24.21
CA LEU A 70 -8.14 -9.76 24.53
C LEU A 70 -9.30 -10.01 25.50
N LYS A 71 -9.43 -9.15 26.51
CA LYS A 71 -10.52 -9.21 27.47
C LYS A 71 -11.88 -8.95 26.80
N LYS A 72 -11.96 -7.95 25.91
CA LYS A 72 -13.18 -7.71 25.10
C LYS A 72 -13.58 -8.92 24.25
N MET A 73 -12.62 -9.63 23.64
CA MET A 73 -12.92 -10.85 22.87
C MET A 73 -13.48 -11.96 23.77
N MET A 74 -12.85 -12.18 24.93
CA MET A 74 -13.31 -13.19 25.89
C MET A 74 -14.68 -12.88 26.49
N ASP A 75 -14.96 -11.60 26.78
CA ASP A 75 -16.25 -11.17 27.32
C ASP A 75 -17.35 -11.31 26.25
N TYR A 76 -17.04 -11.02 24.98
CA TYR A 76 -17.95 -11.24 23.84
C TYR A 76 -18.28 -12.73 23.66
N ASP A 77 -17.30 -13.63 23.76
CA ASP A 77 -17.53 -15.08 23.65
C ASP A 77 -18.42 -15.60 24.79
N LYS A 78 -18.20 -15.14 26.03
CA LYS A 78 -19.03 -15.52 27.19
C LYS A 78 -20.48 -15.04 27.09
N GLU A 79 -20.70 -13.84 26.56
CA GLU A 79 -22.04 -13.29 26.35
C GLU A 79 -22.80 -14.04 25.24
N ASN A 80 -22.10 -14.50 24.19
CA ASN A 80 -22.69 -15.33 23.14
C ASN A 80 -22.96 -16.78 23.58
N GLU A 81 -22.16 -17.31 24.51
CA GLU A 81 -22.37 -18.65 25.07
C GLU A 81 -23.54 -18.69 26.07
N SER A 82 -23.76 -17.60 26.83
CA SER A 82 -24.89 -17.47 27.76
C SER A 82 -26.22 -17.08 27.11
N SER A 83 -26.18 -16.54 25.89
CA SER A 83 -27.37 -16.16 25.09
C SER A 83 -27.78 -17.22 24.05
N LYS A 84 -27.07 -18.35 23.99
CA LYS A 84 -27.51 -19.50 23.20
C LYS A 84 -28.78 -20.10 23.83
N PRO A 85 -29.87 -20.28 23.06
CA PRO A 85 -31.13 -20.83 23.53
C PRO A 85 -31.04 -22.31 23.93
#